data_AF-A0A512BWF7-F1
#
_entry.id   AF-A0A512BWF7-F1
#
_cell.length_a   1.000
_cell.length_b   1.000
_cell.length_c   1.000
_cell.angle_alpha   90.00
_cell.angle_beta   90.00
_cell.angle_gamma   90.00
#
_symmetry.space_group_name_H-M   'P 1'
#
loop_
_entity.id
_entity.type
_entity.pdbx_description
1 polymer ?
#
loop_
_entity_poly.entity_id
_entity_poly.type
_entity_poly.pdbx_seq_one_letter_code
_entity_poly.pdbx_strand_id
1 'polypeptide(L)' 'MHYAVQAAIAGFPDRGHAIEELARTDEGFQSLYEDFAAAQAALVHWERSSSSVREARCAEYRELVRDLAVEIEAELDRNK' A
#
# COMPACT_ATOMS: atom_id res chain seq x y z
N MET A 1 7.83 6.73 10.46
CA MET A 1 7.90 7.30 9.10
C MET A 1 8.58 6.42 8.04
N HIS A 2 9.42 5.41 8.37
CA HIS A 2 10.07 4.59 7.33
C HIS A 2 9.28 3.37 6.82
N TYR A 3 8.34 2.84 7.62
CA TYR A 3 7.67 1.56 7.30
C TYR A 3 6.74 1.64 6.07
N ALA A 4 5.98 2.73 5.93
CA ALA A 4 5.05 2.91 4.81
C ALA A 4 5.78 3.04 3.46
N VAL A 5 6.87 3.82 3.42
CA VAL A 5 7.75 3.97 2.25
C VAL A 5 8.36 2.61 1.85
N GLN A 6 8.82 1.82 2.83
CA GLN A 6 9.37 0.49 2.54
C GLN A 6 8.32 -0.49 2.01
N ALA A 7 7.09 -0.46 2.55
CA ALA A 7 6.00 -1.30 2.05
C ALA A 7 5.61 -0.93 0.61
N ALA A 8 5.66 0.35 0.27
CA ALA A 8 5.43 0.83 -1.09
C ALA A 8 6.54 0.38 -2.06
N ILE A 9 7.81 0.53 -1.66
CA ILE A 9 8.95 0.04 -2.46
C ILE A 9 8.85 -1.47 -2.70
N ALA A 10 8.42 -2.24 -1.69
CA ALA A 10 8.21 -3.67 -1.84
C ALA A 10 7.06 -4.02 -2.81
N GLY A 11 6.03 -3.18 -2.90
CA GLY A 11 4.94 -3.30 -3.87
C GLY A 11 5.33 -2.86 -5.28
N PHE A 12 6.28 -1.92 -5.41
CA PHE A 12 6.68 -1.30 -6.67
C PHE A 12 8.21 -1.24 -6.80
N PRO A 13 8.90 -2.38 -6.96
CA PRO A 13 10.36 -2.44 -6.94
C PRO A 13 11.02 -1.57 -8.01
N ASP A 14 10.39 -1.40 -9.18
CA ASP A 14 10.93 -0.59 -10.29
C ASP A 14 10.77 0.92 -10.08
N ARG A 15 10.01 1.35 -9.07
CA ARG A 15 9.68 2.76 -8.80
C ARG A 15 10.27 3.29 -7.50
N GLY A 16 11.19 2.55 -6.87
CA GLY A 16 11.69 2.88 -5.53
C GLY A 16 12.24 4.31 -5.38
N HIS A 17 12.98 4.80 -6.37
CA HIS A 17 13.55 6.16 -6.32
C HIS A 17 12.48 7.26 -6.37
N ALA A 18 11.43 7.08 -7.18
CA ALA A 18 10.32 8.02 -7.25
C ALA A 18 9.52 8.03 -5.95
N ILE A 19 9.33 6.86 -5.33
CA ILE A 19 8.66 6.73 -4.03
C ILE A 19 9.45 7.45 -2.92
N GLU A 20 10.78 7.31 -2.90
CA GLU A 20 11.64 8.03 -1.93
C GLU A 20 11.68 9.54 -2.17
N GLU A 21 11.58 9.99 -3.42
CA GLU A 21 11.53 11.41 -3.75
C GLU A 21 10.21 12.04 -3.32
N LEU A 22 9.08 11.41 -3.67
CA LEU A 22 7.76 11.88 -3.28
C LEU A 22 7.52 11.86 -1.77
N ALA A 23 8.01 10.82 -1.08
CA ALA A 23 7.89 10.74 0.38
C ALA A 23 8.63 11.88 1.11
N ARG A 24 9.55 12.58 0.44
CA ARG A 24 10.25 13.76 1.00
C ARG A 24 9.54 15.08 0.69
N THR A 25 8.67 15.13 -0.32
CA THR A 25 8.11 16.37 -0.85
C THR A 25 6.62 16.53 -0.60
N ASP A 26 5.87 15.45 -0.34
CA ASP A 26 4.41 15.51 -0.22
C ASP A 26 3.87 14.70 0.98
N GLU A 27 3.33 15.41 1.99
CA GLU A 27 2.72 14.80 3.18
C GLU A 27 1.38 14.11 2.88
N GLY A 28 0.66 14.52 1.82
CA GLY A 28 -0.59 13.88 1.39
C GLY A 28 -0.37 12.48 0.82
N PHE A 29 0.78 12.27 0.18
CA PHE A 29 1.24 10.97 -0.29
C PHE A 29 1.54 9.98 0.84
N GLN A 30 1.96 10.50 1.99
CA GLN A 30 2.27 9.66 3.13
C GLN A 30 1.02 8.92 3.64
N SER A 31 -0.14 9.60 3.67
CA SER A 31 -1.41 8.97 4.07
C SER A 31 -1.77 7.81 3.15
N LEU A 32 -1.60 7.98 1.83
CA LEU A 32 -1.90 6.93 0.84
C LEU A 32 -1.00 5.69 1.03
N TYR A 33 0.29 5.90 1.30
CA TYR A 33 1.21 4.79 1.59
C TYR A 33 0.95 4.13 2.96
N GLU A 34 0.51 4.91 3.96
CA GLU A 34 0.09 4.38 5.26
C GLU A 34 -1.15 3.49 5.13
N ASP A 35 -2.14 3.92 4.35
CA ASP A 35 -3.34 3.14 4.06
C ASP A 35 -3.00 1.85 3.30
N PHE A 36 -2.11 1.92 2.31
CA PHE A 36 -1.62 0.75 1.58
C PHE A 36 -0.88 -0.24 2.48
N ALA A 37 0.01 0.25 3.34
CA ALA A 37 0.73 -0.58 4.30
C ALA A 37 -0.21 -1.23 5.33
N ALA A 38 -1.21 -0.48 5.81
CA ALA A 38 -2.22 -0.99 6.73
C ALA A 38 -3.09 -2.07 6.09
N ALA A 39 -3.54 -1.87 4.84
CA ALA A 39 -4.33 -2.84 4.10
C ALA A 39 -3.56 -4.15 3.85
N GLN A 40 -2.27 -4.07 3.47
CA GLN A 40 -1.41 -5.25 3.34
C GLN A 40 -1.21 -5.98 4.66
N ALA A 41 -0.95 -5.25 5.75
CA ALA A 41 -0.78 -5.85 7.07
C ALA A 41 -2.07 -6.56 7.54
N ALA A 42 -3.23 -5.94 7.29
CA ALA A 42 -4.52 -6.54 7.58
C ALA A 42 -4.77 -7.79 6.72
N LEU A 43 -4.43 -7.78 5.43
CA LEU A 43 -4.52 -8.96 4.57
C LEU A 43 -3.70 -10.12 5.11
N VAL A 44 -2.42 -9.90 5.44
CA VAL A 44 -1.53 -10.93 6.02
C VAL A 44 -2.07 -11.46 7.34
N HIS A 45 -2.64 -10.57 8.16
CA HIS A 45 -3.30 -10.97 9.41
C HIS A 45 -4.49 -11.91 9.15
N TRP A 46 -5.39 -11.52 8.23
CA TRP A 46 -6.56 -12.32 7.91
C TRP A 46 -6.20 -13.65 7.25
N GLU A 47 -5.21 -13.70 6.37
CA GLU A 47 -4.75 -14.95 5.74
C GLU A 47 -4.31 -16.01 6.76
N ARG A 48 -3.82 -15.57 7.93
CA ARG A 48 -3.40 -16.43 9.04
C ARG A 48 -4.51 -16.68 10.09
N SER A 49 -5.67 -16.04 9.93
CA SER A 49 -6.79 -16.15 10.87
C SER A 49 -7.53 -17.48 10.72
N SER A 50 -7.98 -18.05 11.83
CA SER A 50 -8.90 -19.20 11.85
C SER A 50 -10.38 -18.78 11.87
N SER A 51 -10.66 -17.49 11.68
CA SER A 51 -12.03 -16.96 11.71
C SER A 51 -12.85 -17.43 10.52
N SER A 52 -14.15 -17.68 10.73
CA SER A 52 -15.09 -18.04 9.67
C SER A 52 -15.28 -16.94 8.62
N VAL A 53 -14.99 -15.68 8.98
CA VAL A 53 -15.04 -14.54 8.04
C VAL A 53 -13.73 -14.30 7.30
N ARG A 54 -12.72 -15.14 7.49
CA ARG A 54 -11.39 -15.01 6.87
C ARG A 54 -11.49 -14.73 5.38
N GLU A 55 -12.21 -15.57 4.64
CA GLU A 55 -12.23 -15.50 3.17
C GLU A 55 -12.86 -14.20 2.68
N ALA A 56 -13.94 -13.77 3.32
CA ALA A 56 -14.58 -12.49 3.02
C ALA A 56 -13.63 -11.32 3.30
N ARG A 57 -12.94 -11.31 4.45
CA ARG A 57 -11.97 -10.27 4.80
C ARG A 57 -10.76 -10.27 3.88
N CYS A 58 -10.21 -11.43 3.54
CA CYS A 58 -9.12 -11.53 2.57
C CYS A 58 -9.53 -11.01 1.19
N ALA A 59 -10.75 -11.27 0.73
CA ALA A 59 -11.25 -10.74 -0.53
C ALA A 59 -11.34 -9.20 -0.49
N GLU A 60 -11.95 -8.65 0.56
CA GLU A 60 -12.08 -7.20 0.78
C GLU A 60 -10.70 -6.51 0.82
N TYR A 61 -9.75 -7.01 1.61
CA TYR A 61 -8.43 -6.41 1.70
C TYR A 61 -7.60 -6.58 0.43
N ARG A 62 -7.78 -7.66 -0.35
CA ARG A 62 -7.13 -7.78 -1.66
C ARG A 62 -7.64 -6.75 -2.66
N GLU A 63 -8.94 -6.49 -2.66
CA GLU A 63 -9.53 -5.45 -3.50
C GLU A 63 -9.01 -4.08 -3.09
N LEU A 64 -9.00 -3.78 -1.79
CA LEU A 64 -8.47 -2.53 -1.26
C LEU A 64 -6.98 -2.32 -1.60
N VAL A 65 -6.15 -3.36 -1.44
CA VAL A 65 -4.72 -3.29 -1.81
C VAL A 65 -4.55 -3.02 -3.31
N ARG A 66 -5.38 -3.64 -4.17
CA ARG A 66 -5.33 -3.40 -5.61
C ARG A 66 -5.72 -1.97 -5.95
N ASP A 67 -6.80 -1.45 -5.36
CA ASP A 67 -7.29 -0.11 -5.68
C ASP A 67 -6.31 0.96 -5.19
N LEU A 68 -5.75 0.80 -3.99
CA LEU A 68 -4.69 1.67 -3.47
C LEU A 68 -3.40 1.60 -4.33
N ALA A 69 -3.06 0.42 -4.86
CA ALA A 69 -1.93 0.29 -5.77
C ALA A 69 -2.13 1.11 -7.06
N VAL A 70 -3.34 1.08 -7.63
CA VAL A 70 -3.69 1.89 -8.81
C VAL A 70 -3.60 3.38 -8.51
N GLU A 71 -4.08 3.82 -7.34
CA GLU A 71 -3.97 5.22 -6.91
C GLU A 71 -2.52 5.66 -6.76
N ILE A 72 -1.68 4.84 -6.12
CA ILE A 72 -0.24 5.08 -5.98
C ILE A 72 0.43 5.20 -7.35
N GLU A 73 0.15 4.29 -8.30
CA GLU A 73 0.70 4.36 -9.65
C GLU A 73 0.29 5.66 -10.37
N ALA A 74 -0.98 6.03 -10.29
CA ALA A 74 -1.51 7.25 -10.91
C ALA A 74 -0.92 8.52 -10.29
N GLU A 75 -0.65 8.50 -9.00
CA GLU A 75 -0.02 9.59 -8.28
C GLU A 75 1.49 9.69 -8.59
N LEU A 76 2.19 8.56 -8.72
CA LEU A 76 3.59 8.50 -9.16
C LEU A 76 3.75 8.99 -10.60
N ASP A 77 2.84 8.63 -11.50
CA ASP A 77 2.90 9.10 -12.90
C ASP A 77 2.52 10.58 -13.05
N ARG A 78 1.76 11.16 -12.11
CA ARG A 78 1.47 12.61 -12.05
C ARG A 78 2.66 13.46 -11.59
N ASN A 79 3.58 12.87 -10.83
CA ASN A 79 4.76 13.54 -10.26
C ASN A 79 6.07 13.13 -10.97
N LYS A 80 5.99 12.81 -12.26
CA LYS A 80 7.14 12.51 -13.13
C LYS A 80 7.87 13.75 -13.63
#